data_AF-A0A0M4DJ54-F1
#
_entry.id   AF-A0A0M4DJ54-F1
#
_cell.length_a   1.000
_cell.length_b   1.000
_cell.length_c   1.000
_cell.angle_alpha   90.00
_cell.angle_beta   90.00
_cell.angle_gamma   90.00
#
_symmetry.space_group_name_H-M   'P 1'
#
loop_
_entity.id
_entity.type
_entity.pdbx_description
1 polymer ?
#
loop_
_entity_poly.entity_id
_entity_poly.type
_entity_poly.pdbx_seq_one_letter_code
_entity_poly.pdbx_strand_id
1 'polypeptide(L)'
;MYAVVAVVKSRDGRREPGIDCASLTDAFWAHTQHHDRLEHVRISPSAQGLSVTLFLQGRTERDAATSGLALCRRMVRLIPALDAWHVESCAPWPGRS
;
A
#
# COMPACT_ATOMS: atom_id res chain seq x y z
N MET A 1 4.34 -15.68 5.68
CA MET A 1 4.21 -14.22 5.57
C MET A 1 5.23 -13.74 4.56
N TYR A 2 4.84 -12.82 3.67
CA TYR A 2 5.74 -12.15 2.73
C TYR A 2 5.57 -10.64 2.86
N ALA A 3 6.67 -9.92 2.80
CA ALA A 3 6.67 -8.46 2.75
C ALA A 3 6.66 -8.01 1.29
N VAL A 4 5.77 -7.09 0.96
CA VAL A 4 5.68 -6.46 -0.37
C VAL A 4 5.58 -4.96 -0.20
N VAL A 5 6.08 -4.21 -1.18
CA VAL A 5 5.97 -2.76 -1.20
C VAL A 5 5.30 -2.27 -2.44
N ALA A 6 4.25 -1.48 -2.22
CA ALA A 6 3.59 -0.70 -3.24
C ALA A 6 4.05 0.75 -3.18
N VAL A 7 4.32 1.31 -4.36
CA VAL A 7 4.55 2.75 -4.53
C VAL A 7 3.25 3.37 -5.02
N VAL A 8 2.74 4.34 -4.26
CA VAL A 8 1.50 5.06 -4.56
C VAL A 8 1.85 6.52 -4.83
N LYS A 9 1.39 7.08 -5.95
CA LYS A 9 1.69 8.44 -6.38
C LYS A 9 0.42 9.26 -6.59
N SER A 10 0.48 10.53 -6.24
CA SER A 10 -0.52 11.51 -6.68
C SER A 10 -0.42 11.65 -8.21
N ARG A 11 -1.56 11.75 -8.89
CA ARG A 11 -1.65 11.90 -10.35
C ARG A 11 -0.96 13.16 -10.85
N ASP A 12 -0.89 14.20 -10.03
CA ASP A 12 -0.23 15.47 -10.36
C ASP A 12 1.27 15.46 -10.06
N GLY A 13 1.82 14.34 -9.57
CA GLY A 13 3.25 14.18 -9.28
C GLY A 13 3.78 15.05 -8.14
N ARG A 14 2.92 15.86 -7.51
CA ARG A 14 3.27 16.69 -6.37
C ARG A 14 3.10 15.87 -5.10
N ARG A 15 4.07 15.99 -4.18
CA ARG A 15 3.89 15.59 -2.79
C ARG A 15 2.80 16.51 -2.21
N GLU A 16 1.63 15.97 -1.91
CA GLU A 16 0.61 16.76 -1.21
C GLU A 16 1.05 16.96 0.24
N PRO A 17 1.39 18.20 0.65
CA PRO A 17 1.76 18.46 2.02
C PRO A 17 0.51 18.27 2.90
N GLY A 18 0.57 17.34 3.85
CA GLY A 18 -0.51 17.14 4.84
C GLY A 18 -1.19 15.77 4.83
N ILE A 19 -0.80 14.82 3.98
CA ILE A 19 -1.26 13.44 4.14
C ILE A 19 -0.67 12.84 5.42
N ASP A 20 -1.56 12.59 6.38
CA ASP A 20 -1.23 11.88 7.61
C ASP A 20 -1.16 10.37 7.35
N CYS A 21 0.05 9.82 7.40
CA CYS A 21 0.28 8.39 7.21
C CYS A 21 -0.34 7.54 8.33
N ALA A 22 -0.51 8.08 9.54
CA ALA A 22 -1.14 7.34 10.63
C ALA A 22 -2.64 7.15 10.34
N SER A 23 -3.35 8.23 9.99
CA SER A 23 -4.74 8.17 9.54
C SER A 23 -4.93 7.26 8.32
N LEU A 24 -3.99 7.25 7.37
CA LEU A 24 -4.04 6.33 6.23
C LEU A 24 -3.85 4.87 6.65
N THR A 25 -2.97 4.58 7.62
CA THR A 25 -2.79 3.23 8.16
C THR A 25 -4.08 2.75 8.82
N ASP A 26 -4.73 3.60 9.61
CA ASP A 26 -6.02 3.27 10.23
C ASP A 26 -7.13 3.05 9.20
N ALA A 27 -7.19 3.90 8.17
CA ALA A 27 -8.12 3.72 7.06
C ALA A 27 -7.88 2.41 6.29
N PHE A 28 -6.62 2.03 6.08
CA PHE A 28 -6.27 0.74 5.49
C PHE A 28 -6.84 -0.41 6.30
N TRP A 29 -6.67 -0.38 7.63
CA TRP A 29 -7.23 -1.39 8.53
C TRP A 29 -8.76 -1.40 8.57
N ALA A 30 -9.40 -0.24 8.51
CA ALA A 30 -10.85 -0.14 8.50
C ALA A 30 -11.49 -0.77 7.24
N HIS A 31 -10.76 -0.81 6.12
CA HIS A 31 -11.24 -1.32 4.84
C HIS A 31 -10.67 -2.68 4.43
N THR A 32 -9.78 -3.27 5.23
CA THR A 32 -9.31 -4.63 5.01
C THR A 32 -10.32 -5.65 5.53
N GLN A 33 -10.33 -6.81 4.87
CA GLN A 33 -11.22 -7.92 5.13
C GLN A 33 -10.38 -9.18 5.34
N HIS A 34 -10.93 -10.18 6.02
CA HIS A 34 -10.20 -11.42 6.32
C HIS A 34 -9.60 -12.10 5.08
N HIS A 35 -10.27 -12.00 3.92
CA HIS A 35 -9.77 -12.59 2.68
C HIS A 35 -8.57 -11.86 2.06
N ASP A 36 -8.28 -10.63 2.48
CA ASP A 36 -7.07 -9.91 2.03
C ASP A 36 -5.80 -10.49 2.64
N ARG A 37 -5.93 -11.27 3.73
CA ARG A 37 -4.82 -11.91 4.44
C ARG A 37 -3.70 -10.94 4.83
N LEU A 38 -4.07 -9.70 5.10
CA LEU A 38 -3.19 -8.66 5.62
C LEU A 38 -2.93 -8.92 7.11
N GLU A 39 -1.66 -9.07 7.48
CA GLU A 39 -1.23 -9.22 8.86
C GLU A 39 -0.67 -7.90 9.42
N HIS A 40 -0.01 -7.11 8.59
CA HIS A 40 0.51 -5.81 8.98
C HIS A 40 0.62 -4.85 7.79
N VAL A 41 0.43 -3.56 8.04
CA VAL A 41 0.63 -2.50 7.05
C VAL A 41 1.38 -1.33 7.68
N ARG A 42 2.35 -0.81 6.94
CA ARG A 42 3.04 0.43 7.25
C ARG A 42 2.97 1.35 6.05
N ILE A 43 2.52 2.58 6.28
CA ILE A 43 2.51 3.63 5.27
C ILE A 43 3.55 4.66 5.67
N SER A 44 4.35 5.12 4.71
CA SER A 44 5.38 6.11 4.95
C SER A 44 5.53 7.02 3.74
N PRO A 45 5.85 8.31 3.94
CA PRO A 45 6.08 9.22 2.83
C PRO A 45 7.31 8.79 2.02
N SER A 46 7.26 8.99 0.71
CA SER A 46 8.37 8.83 -0.22
C SER A 46 8.60 10.14 -0.99
N ALA A 47 9.69 10.23 -1.74
CA ALA A 47 10.03 11.45 -2.49
C ALA A 47 8.95 11.88 -3.50
N GLN A 48 8.15 10.92 -4.00
CA GLN A 48 7.15 11.14 -5.05
C GLN A 48 5.74 10.68 -4.66
N GLY A 49 5.50 10.38 -3.37
CA GLY A 49 4.19 9.90 -2.91
C GLY A 49 4.28 9.13 -1.60
N LEU A 50 3.75 7.91 -1.59
CA LEU A 50 3.70 7.02 -0.44
C LEU A 50 4.35 5.68 -0.77
N SER A 51 5.05 5.13 0.21
CA SER A 51 5.45 3.73 0.26
C SER A 51 4.50 2.99 1.19
N VAL A 52 3.88 1.93 0.68
CA VAL A 52 2.98 1.07 1.45
C VAL A 52 3.61 -0.31 1.57
N THR A 53 4.14 -0.62 2.74
CA THR A 53 4.68 -1.94 3.08
C THR A 53 3.56 -2.80 3.65
N LEU A 54 3.28 -3.91 2.97
CA LEU A 54 2.26 -4.88 3.38
C LEU A 54 2.95 -6.19 3.77
N PHE A 55 2.51 -6.77 4.88
CA PHE A 55 2.85 -8.11 5.30
C PHE A 55 1.62 -8.99 5.08
N LEU A 56 1.73 -9.90 4.12
CA LEU A 56 0.60 -10.70 3.63
C LEU A 56 0.89 -12.19 3.83
N GLN A 57 -0.15 -12.96 4.16
CA GLN A 57 -0.08 -14.41 4.03
C GLN A 57 -0.27 -14.80 2.56
N GLY A 58 0.69 -15.55 2.02
CA GLY A 58 0.64 -16.07 0.66
C GLY A 58 1.24 -17.47 0.60
N ARG A 59 1.06 -18.16 -0.53
CA ARG A 59 1.77 -19.42 -0.82
C ARG A 59 3.18 -19.15 -1.35
N THR A 60 3.33 -18.05 -2.07
CA THR A 60 4.60 -17.56 -2.61
C THR A 60 4.69 -16.04 -2.47
N GLU A 61 5.90 -15.52 -2.59
CA GLU A 61 6.16 -14.07 -2.59
C GLU A 61 5.49 -13.37 -3.78
N ARG A 62 5.41 -14.04 -4.94
CA ARG A 62 4.72 -13.54 -6.13
C ARG A 62 3.20 -13.44 -5.93
N ASP A 63 2.60 -14.41 -5.26
CA ASP A 63 1.17 -14.37 -4.92
C ASP A 63 0.88 -13.23 -3.95
N ALA A 64 1.77 -13.00 -2.99
CA ALA A 64 1.67 -11.87 -2.07
C ALA A 64 1.80 -10.53 -2.81
N ALA A 65 2.72 -10.39 -3.76
CA ALA A 65 2.86 -9.16 -4.54
C ALA A 65 1.62 -8.88 -5.40
N THR A 66 1.03 -9.92 -5.98
CA THR A 66 -0.21 -9.83 -6.76
C THR A 66 -1.39 -9.41 -5.88
N SER A 67 -1.52 -10.03 -4.70
CA SER A 67 -2.57 -9.72 -3.73
C SER A 67 -2.40 -8.30 -3.14
N GLY A 68 -1.17 -7.90 -2.82
CA GLY A 68 -0.84 -6.57 -2.34
C GLY A 68 -1.13 -5.49 -3.38
N LEU A 69 -0.84 -5.74 -4.66
CA LEU A 69 -1.22 -4.83 -5.75
C LEU A 69 -2.73 -4.64 -5.83
N ALA A 70 -3.49 -5.73 -5.77
CA ALA A 70 -4.95 -5.69 -5.82
C ALA A 70 -5.53 -4.93 -4.60
N LEU A 71 -5.01 -5.20 -3.40
CA LEU A 71 -5.38 -4.52 -2.17
C LEU A 71 -5.10 -3.01 -2.26
N CYS A 72 -3.88 -2.60 -2.60
CA CYS A 72 -3.54 -1.18 -2.75
C CYS A 72 -4.41 -0.48 -3.80
N ARG A 73 -4.69 -1.12 -4.95
CA ARG A 73 -5.59 -0.58 -5.97
C ARG A 73 -7.03 -0.44 -5.49
N ARG A 74 -7.47 -1.29 -4.56
CA ARG A 74 -8.77 -1.14 -3.90
C ARG A 74 -8.73 0.03 -2.91
N MET A 75 -7.69 0.14 -2.10
CA MET A 75 -7.56 1.18 -1.07
C MET A 75 -7.50 2.59 -1.64
N VAL A 76 -6.76 2.82 -2.73
CA VAL A 76 -6.75 4.14 -3.41
C VAL A 76 -8.12 4.55 -3.96
N ARG A 77 -9.05 3.59 -4.16
CA ARG A 77 -10.42 3.88 -4.60
C ARG A 77 -11.40 4.05 -3.44
N LEU A 78 -11.10 3.46 -2.28
CA LEU A 78 -11.99 3.48 -1.12
C LEU A 78 -11.68 4.64 -0.15
N ILE A 79 -10.42 5.03 -0.05
CA ILE A 79 -9.96 6.04 0.91
C ILE A 79 -10.04 7.43 0.24
N PRO A 80 -10.92 8.34 0.69
CA PRO A 80 -11.11 9.63 0.03
C PRO A 80 -9.86 10.52 0.02
N ALA A 81 -9.00 10.40 1.04
CA ALA A 81 -7.72 11.10 1.10
C ALA A 81 -6.70 10.68 0.02
N LEU A 82 -7.00 9.59 -0.71
CA LEU A 82 -6.22 9.10 -1.85
C LEU A 82 -6.95 9.37 -3.18
N ASP A 83 -7.95 10.26 -3.20
CA ASP A 83 -8.56 10.67 -4.45
C ASP A 83 -7.51 11.31 -5.38
N ALA A 84 -7.57 10.99 -6.67
CA ALA A 84 -6.52 11.27 -7.65
C ALA A 84 -5.13 10.65 -7.35
N TRP A 85 -5.02 9.63 -6.50
CA TRP A 85 -3.81 8.81 -6.37
C TRP A 85 -3.91 7.51 -7.17
N HIS A 86 -2.76 6.92 -7.50
CA HIS A 86 -2.69 5.63 -8.18
C HIS A 86 -1.52 4.80 -7.67
N VAL A 87 -1.65 3.47 -7.82
CA VAL A 87 -0.57 2.53 -7.52
C VAL A 87 0.32 2.42 -8.76
N GLU A 88 1.56 2.88 -8.66
CA GLU A 88 2.55 2.82 -9.73
C GLU A 88 3.13 1.41 -9.86
N SER A 89 3.55 0.84 -8.74
CA SER A 89 4.17 -0.49 -8.70
C SER A 89 3.85 -1.20 -7.39
N CYS A 90 3.97 -2.52 -7.42
CA CYS A 90 3.97 -3.36 -6.22
C CYS A 90 4.88 -4.54 -6.47
N ALA A 91 5.91 -4.68 -5.63
CA ALA A 91 6.93 -5.69 -5.77
C ALA A 91 7.20 -6.35 -4.41
N PRO A 92 7.78 -7.56 -4.40
CA PRO A 92 8.38 -8.08 -3.20
C PRO A 92 9.31 -7.08 -2.52
N TRP A 93 9.29 -7.04 -1.19
CA TRP A 93 10.20 -6.19 -0.45
C TRP A 93 11.64 -6.67 -0.72
N PRO A 94 12.53 -5.82 -1.26
CA PRO A 94 13.83 -6.29 -1.71
C PRO A 94 14.71 -6.81 -0.58
N GLY A 95 14.44 -6.45 0.68
CA GLY A 95 15.32 -6.73 1.81
C GLY A 95 16.68 -6.03 1.64
N ARG A 96 17.30 -5.57 2.73
CA ARG A 96 18.76 -5.49 2.71
C ARG A 96 19.24 -6.88 3.08
N SER A 97 19.91 -7.55 2.14
CA SER A 97 20.87 -8.62 2.43
C SER A 97 21.86 -8.16 3.50
#